data_AF-M0I6D7-F1
#
_entry.id   AF-M0I6D7-F1
#
_cell.length_a   1.000
_cell.length_b   1.000
_cell.length_c   1.000
_cell.angle_alpha   90.00
_cell.angle_beta   90.00
_cell.angle_gamma   90.00
#
_symmetry.space_group_name_H-M   'P 1'
#
loop_
_entity.id
_entity.type
_entity.pdbx_description
1 polymer ?
#
loop_
_entity_poly.entity_id
_entity_poly.type
_entity_poly.pdbx_seq_one_letter_code
_entity_poly.pdbx_strand_id
1 'polypeptide(L)'
;MTDLVFDVTVCLLLVSASIGLVVTADAGADTGLNGDAAVDADGVASSLATSTATVNYSLSPGVDAADPSLLDADDIDARELERTAHGSLAGLLARSTLGAVTVDGVRLTRARDDFRKRAAARVASELPTRGVSVAVSWTPFPGSSVRANDTLGPEPPSSATVHSATLDVPSGFPAAREDAIAASDDGFDAVARLVADRTVAGLFPPTLARLALRGDEPVSTLMAHRYERAGALAEASVAPEVAREETRAANADLAAALNPRFAKTMRARYDTPRAAAEAVSVGRVTVVVRTWSP
;
A
#
# COMPACT_ATOMS: atom_id res chain seq x y z
N MET A 1 28.52 32.25 11.95
CA MET A 1 28.85 30.80 11.96
C MET A 1 28.56 30.26 13.35
N THR A 2 27.30 30.29 13.76
CA THR A 2 26.87 30.00 15.14
C THR A 2 25.44 29.42 15.22
N ASP A 3 24.61 29.55 14.17
CA ASP A 3 23.25 29.00 14.18
C ASP A 3 23.17 27.49 13.96
N LEU A 4 24.08 26.89 13.19
CA LEU A 4 24.01 25.45 12.89
C LEU A 4 24.51 24.58 14.07
N VAL A 5 25.36 25.14 14.93
CA VAL A 5 25.87 24.45 16.13
C VAL A 5 24.82 24.48 17.25
N PHE A 6 24.01 25.54 17.35
CA PHE A 6 22.95 25.62 18.35
C PHE A 6 21.80 24.65 18.04
N ASP A 7 21.42 24.53 16.77
CA ASP A 7 20.32 23.65 16.33
C ASP A 7 20.67 22.15 16.48
N VAL A 8 21.91 21.77 16.19
CA VAL A 8 22.41 20.40 16.40
C VAL A 8 22.49 20.05 17.89
N THR A 9 22.83 21.02 18.75
CA THR A 9 22.92 20.79 20.20
C THR A 9 21.53 20.67 20.84
N VAL A 10 20.54 21.45 20.37
CA VAL A 10 19.14 21.34 20.80
C VAL A 10 18.51 20.03 20.30
N CYS A 11 18.78 19.62 19.05
CA CYS A 11 18.29 18.36 18.50
C CYS A 11 18.88 17.14 19.23
N LEU A 12 20.17 17.16 19.57
CA LEU A 12 20.80 16.12 20.39
C LEU A 12 20.34 16.15 21.86
N LEU A 13 19.98 17.32 22.41
CA LEU A 13 19.33 17.43 23.73
C LEU A 13 17.91 16.84 23.73
N LEU A 14 17.13 17.01 22.65
CA LEU A 14 15.79 16.42 22.54
C LEU A 14 15.84 14.89 22.34
N VAL A 15 16.83 14.38 21.61
CA VAL A 15 17.05 12.94 21.44
C VAL A 15 17.56 12.29 22.75
N SER A 16 18.34 13.00 23.56
CA SER A 16 18.80 12.50 24.87
C SER A 16 17.76 12.67 26.00
N ALA A 17 16.89 13.69 25.94
CA ALA A 17 15.76 13.84 26.87
C ALA A 17 14.60 12.85 26.60
N SER A 18 14.62 12.15 25.46
CA SER A 18 13.66 11.08 25.15
C SER A 18 14.02 9.72 25.79
N ILE A 19 15.18 9.64 26.47
CA ILE A 19 15.58 8.50 27.29
C ILE A 19 15.29 8.86 28.75
N GLY A 20 14.03 8.76 29.18
CA GLY A 20 13.71 8.91 30.61
C GLY A 20 12.32 9.43 30.94
N LEU A 21 11.27 8.67 30.61
CA LEU A 21 10.06 8.56 31.43
C LEU A 21 9.23 7.37 30.94
N VAL A 22 9.69 6.16 31.29
CA VAL A 22 8.73 5.07 31.47
C VAL A 22 7.96 5.44 32.73
N VAL A 23 6.81 6.06 32.55
CA VAL A 23 5.77 6.06 33.58
C VAL A 23 5.36 4.60 33.69
N THR A 24 5.84 3.93 34.72
CA THR A 24 5.20 2.73 35.26
C THR A 24 3.84 3.18 35.77
N ALA A 25 2.85 3.21 34.87
CA ALA A 25 1.47 3.21 35.30
C ALA A 25 1.25 1.84 35.92
N ASP A 26 1.15 1.86 37.25
CA ASP A 26 0.68 0.76 38.06
C ASP A 26 -0.66 0.27 37.51
N ALA A 27 -0.62 -0.82 36.75
CA ALA A 27 -1.77 -1.68 36.52
C ALA A 27 -1.60 -2.93 37.38
N GLY A 28 -1.20 -2.75 38.64
CA GLY A 28 -1.54 -3.64 39.74
C GLY A 28 -3.03 -3.54 40.05
N ALA A 29 -3.86 -4.10 39.17
CA ALA A 29 -5.12 -4.67 39.57
C ALA A 29 -5.07 -6.14 39.18
N ASP A 30 -4.71 -6.98 40.15
CA ASP A 30 -4.89 -8.42 40.12
C ASP A 30 -6.30 -8.76 39.63
N THR A 31 -6.42 -9.21 38.38
CA THR A 31 -7.49 -10.14 37.98
C THR A 31 -6.81 -11.42 37.55
N GLY A 32 -7.04 -12.45 38.35
CA GLY A 32 -6.34 -13.72 38.35
C GLY A 32 -6.09 -14.34 36.97
N LEU A 33 -4.96 -15.04 36.93
CA LEU A 33 -4.65 -16.15 36.04
C LEU A 33 -5.90 -16.97 35.69
N ASN A 34 -6.50 -16.70 34.53
CA ASN A 34 -7.38 -17.60 33.79
C ASN A 34 -7.16 -17.29 32.30
N GLY A 35 -6.49 -18.20 31.61
CA GLY A 35 -6.28 -18.12 30.17
C GLY A 35 -7.59 -18.33 29.44
N ASP A 36 -8.33 -17.24 29.17
CA ASP A 36 -9.43 -17.21 28.19
C ASP A 36 -9.91 -15.79 27.84
N ALA A 37 -9.17 -14.74 28.22
CA ALA A 37 -9.54 -13.38 27.87
C ALA A 37 -9.45 -13.20 26.34
N ALA A 38 -10.59 -12.94 25.70
CA ALA A 38 -10.65 -12.67 24.27
C ALA A 38 -9.68 -11.52 23.95
N VAL A 39 -8.84 -11.72 22.93
CA VAL A 39 -7.93 -10.66 22.46
C VAL A 39 -8.78 -9.47 22.03
N ASP A 40 -8.49 -8.28 22.56
CA ASP A 40 -9.20 -7.06 22.19
C ASP A 40 -8.78 -6.57 20.80
N ALA A 41 -9.74 -6.47 19.87
CA ALA A 41 -9.48 -6.04 18.50
C ALA A 41 -9.04 -4.57 18.43
N ASP A 42 -9.59 -3.71 19.29
CA ASP A 42 -9.25 -2.28 19.31
C ASP A 42 -7.83 -2.07 19.85
N GLY A 43 -7.45 -2.77 20.93
CA GLY A 43 -6.09 -2.79 21.43
C GLY A 43 -5.06 -3.25 20.40
N VAL A 44 -5.35 -4.32 19.65
CA VAL A 44 -4.47 -4.78 18.55
C VAL A 44 -4.39 -3.76 17.42
N ALA A 45 -5.53 -3.17 16.99
CA ALA A 45 -5.55 -2.15 15.95
C ALA A 45 -4.74 -0.91 16.35
N SER A 46 -4.88 -0.45 17.60
CA SER A 46 -4.09 0.65 18.16
C SER A 46 -2.60 0.33 18.15
N SER A 47 -2.22 -0.87 18.59
CA SER A 47 -0.81 -1.31 18.58
C SER A 47 -0.22 -1.32 17.16
N LEU A 48 -0.96 -1.81 16.16
CA LEU A 48 -0.52 -1.79 14.76
C LEU A 48 -0.32 -0.37 14.21
N ALA A 49 -1.16 0.58 14.65
CA ALA A 49 -1.09 1.96 14.20
C ALA A 49 0.08 2.73 14.81
N THR A 50 0.42 2.48 16.07
CA THR A 50 1.42 3.25 16.82
C THR A 50 2.80 2.60 16.82
N SER A 51 2.89 1.27 16.72
CA SER A 51 4.17 0.57 16.72
C SER A 51 4.88 0.76 15.38
N THR A 52 6.15 1.16 15.41
CA THR A 52 6.97 1.38 14.21
C THR A 52 8.01 0.28 14.01
N ALA A 53 8.33 -0.01 12.75
CA ALA A 53 9.39 -0.94 12.40
C ALA A 53 10.16 -0.49 11.15
N THR A 54 11.33 -1.09 10.98
CA THR A 54 12.11 -1.02 9.74
C THR A 54 12.12 -2.42 9.10
N VAL A 55 11.82 -2.47 7.80
CA VAL A 55 11.83 -3.68 7.00
C VAL A 55 12.82 -3.48 5.86
N ASN A 56 13.89 -4.27 5.86
CA ASN A 56 14.81 -4.40 4.74
C ASN A 56 14.31 -5.52 3.84
N TYR A 57 14.32 -5.31 2.53
CA TYR A 57 13.81 -6.28 1.55
C TYR A 57 14.51 -6.10 0.20
N SER A 58 14.51 -7.17 -0.60
CA SER A 58 15.09 -7.17 -1.94
C SER A 58 14.02 -7.07 -3.03
N LEU A 59 14.40 -6.48 -4.18
CA LEU A 59 13.62 -6.51 -5.42
C LEU A 59 13.90 -7.73 -6.30
N SER A 60 14.81 -8.63 -5.92
CA SER A 60 15.18 -9.83 -6.70
C SER A 60 13.98 -10.67 -7.18
N PRO A 61 12.91 -10.91 -6.40
CA PRO A 61 11.75 -11.65 -6.91
C PRO A 61 11.06 -10.99 -8.11
N GLY A 62 11.22 -9.68 -8.29
CA GLY A 62 10.75 -8.96 -9.46
C GLY A 62 11.67 -9.10 -10.66
N VAL A 63 12.98 -9.20 -10.42
CA VAL A 63 13.99 -9.50 -11.44
C VAL A 63 13.77 -10.91 -11.98
N ASP A 64 13.61 -11.90 -11.09
CA ASP A 64 13.36 -13.29 -11.47
C ASP A 64 12.03 -13.49 -12.23
N ALA A 65 11.04 -12.63 -11.94
CA ALA A 65 9.72 -12.67 -12.55
C ALA A 65 9.62 -11.82 -13.82
N ALA A 66 10.44 -10.78 -13.94
CA ALA A 66 10.71 -10.13 -15.22
C ALA A 66 11.50 -11.13 -16.07
N ASP A 67 11.36 -11.06 -17.39
CA ASP A 67 12.15 -11.93 -18.27
C ASP A 67 13.64 -11.67 -17.97
N PRO A 68 14.41 -12.69 -17.53
CA PRO A 68 15.82 -12.52 -17.19
C PRO A 68 16.70 -12.11 -18.37
N SER A 69 16.18 -12.08 -19.61
CA SER A 69 16.87 -11.50 -20.76
C SER A 69 16.68 -9.98 -20.90
N LEU A 70 15.70 -9.40 -20.20
CA LEU A 70 15.52 -7.94 -20.12
C LEU A 70 16.52 -7.30 -19.15
N LEU A 71 17.14 -8.12 -18.31
CA LEU A 71 18.07 -7.71 -17.28
C LEU A 71 19.35 -8.48 -17.55
N ASP A 72 20.52 -7.86 -17.59
CA ASP A 72 21.78 -8.62 -17.59
C ASP A 72 21.99 -9.21 -16.19
N ALA A 73 21.15 -10.20 -15.84
CA ALA A 73 20.89 -10.63 -14.46
C ALA A 73 22.12 -11.24 -13.79
N ASP A 74 23.06 -11.75 -14.59
CA ASP A 74 24.35 -12.28 -14.12
C ASP A 74 25.31 -11.18 -13.64
N ASP A 75 25.10 -9.91 -14.03
CA ASP A 75 25.94 -8.76 -13.65
C ASP A 75 25.28 -7.82 -12.62
N ILE A 76 24.00 -8.04 -12.26
CA ILE A 76 23.32 -7.21 -11.25
C ILE A 76 23.85 -7.55 -9.86
N ASP A 77 24.49 -6.59 -9.20
CA ASP A 77 24.83 -6.72 -7.79
C ASP A 77 23.56 -6.76 -6.93
N ALA A 78 23.36 -7.84 -6.17
CA ALA A 78 22.21 -8.00 -5.27
C ALA A 78 21.99 -6.80 -4.33
N ARG A 79 23.06 -6.08 -3.96
CA ARG A 79 23.00 -4.88 -3.12
C ARG A 79 22.26 -3.73 -3.79
N GLU A 80 22.26 -3.65 -5.11
CA GLU A 80 21.50 -2.65 -5.87
C GLU A 80 20.00 -2.91 -5.87
N LEU A 81 19.58 -4.11 -5.48
CA LEU A 81 18.18 -4.52 -5.33
C LEU A 81 17.68 -4.39 -3.89
N GLU A 82 18.56 -4.19 -2.92
CA GLU A 82 18.20 -4.02 -1.52
C GLU A 82 17.52 -2.67 -1.27
N ARG A 83 16.44 -2.68 -0.49
CA ARG A 83 15.64 -1.52 -0.17
C ARG A 83 15.23 -1.56 1.30
N THR A 84 14.95 -0.40 1.84
CA THR A 84 14.48 -0.25 3.23
C THR A 84 13.17 0.51 3.25
N ALA A 85 12.23 0.06 4.09
CA ALA A 85 11.00 0.77 4.39
C ALA A 85 10.87 0.94 5.91
N HIS A 86 10.47 2.12 6.34
CA HIS A 86 10.15 2.42 7.73
C HIS A 86 8.72 2.98 7.83
N GLY A 87 8.06 2.74 8.95
CA GLY A 87 6.72 3.25 9.25
C GLY A 87 6.04 2.46 10.37
N SER A 88 4.78 2.78 10.64
CA SER A 88 3.95 1.96 11.53
C SER A 88 3.72 0.56 10.96
N LEU A 89 3.42 -0.43 11.79
CA LEU A 89 3.11 -1.80 11.33
C LEU A 89 1.92 -1.80 10.36
N ALA A 90 0.86 -1.05 10.67
CA ALA A 90 -0.29 -0.86 9.78
C ALA A 90 0.12 -0.17 8.46
N GLY A 91 0.99 0.84 8.52
CA GLY A 91 1.55 1.51 7.34
C GLY A 91 2.40 0.60 6.45
N LEU A 92 3.23 -0.25 7.07
CA LEU A 92 4.06 -1.22 6.37
C LEU A 92 3.21 -2.30 5.69
N LEU A 93 2.18 -2.81 6.37
CA LEU A 93 1.21 -3.75 5.78
C LEU A 93 0.42 -3.13 4.63
N ALA A 94 -0.05 -1.89 4.79
CA ALA A 94 -0.76 -1.18 3.74
C ALA A 94 0.13 -0.99 2.50
N ARG A 95 1.36 -0.52 2.69
CA ARG A 95 2.34 -0.32 1.61
C ARG A 95 2.73 -1.65 0.95
N SER A 96 2.91 -2.71 1.72
CA SER A 96 3.27 -4.02 1.17
C SER A 96 2.12 -4.65 0.37
N THR A 97 0.88 -4.46 0.83
CA THR A 97 -0.33 -4.83 0.10
C THR A 97 -0.47 -4.06 -1.21
N LEU A 98 -0.15 -2.76 -1.23
CA LEU A 98 -0.13 -1.99 -2.49
C LEU A 98 0.97 -2.44 -3.46
N GLY A 99 2.04 -3.08 -2.97
CA GLY A 99 3.03 -3.74 -3.81
C GLY A 99 2.50 -4.98 -4.55
N ALA A 100 1.28 -5.42 -4.22
CA ALA A 100 0.64 -6.64 -4.65
C ALA A 100 -0.62 -6.40 -5.52
N VAL A 101 -0.75 -5.18 -6.06
CA VAL A 101 -1.89 -4.77 -6.89
C VAL A 101 -2.11 -5.70 -8.07
N THR A 102 -3.39 -5.99 -8.31
CA THR A 102 -3.89 -6.76 -9.44
C THR A 102 -4.78 -5.90 -10.31
N VAL A 103 -4.77 -6.17 -11.62
CA VAL A 103 -5.72 -5.67 -12.61
C VAL A 103 -6.44 -6.88 -13.17
N ASP A 104 -7.76 -6.94 -13.05
CA ASP A 104 -8.58 -8.09 -13.46
C ASP A 104 -8.09 -9.42 -12.86
N GLY A 105 -7.63 -9.36 -11.60
CA GLY A 105 -7.10 -10.51 -10.85
C GLY A 105 -5.66 -10.90 -11.20
N VAL A 106 -5.05 -10.29 -12.22
CA VAL A 106 -3.67 -10.56 -12.63
C VAL A 106 -2.71 -9.61 -11.94
N ARG A 107 -1.64 -10.14 -11.34
CA ARG A 107 -0.64 -9.35 -10.62
C ARG A 107 0.14 -8.43 -11.57
N LEU A 108 0.23 -7.15 -11.20
CA LEU A 108 0.96 -6.14 -11.95
C LEU A 108 2.48 -6.37 -11.89
N THR A 109 3.03 -6.63 -10.71
CA THR A 109 4.46 -6.92 -10.53
C THR A 109 4.70 -7.81 -9.31
N ARG A 110 5.79 -8.57 -9.33
CA ARG A 110 6.26 -9.37 -8.19
C ARG A 110 7.46 -8.75 -7.48
N ALA A 111 7.92 -7.58 -7.90
CA ALA A 111 9.10 -6.90 -7.34
C ALA A 111 9.01 -6.61 -5.83
N ARG A 112 7.79 -6.57 -5.26
CA ARG A 112 7.57 -6.33 -3.83
C ARG A 112 7.21 -7.60 -3.04
N ASP A 113 7.36 -8.80 -3.63
CA ASP A 113 7.00 -10.04 -2.96
C ASP A 113 7.84 -10.28 -1.68
N ASP A 114 9.15 -9.93 -1.68
CA ASP A 114 9.98 -10.01 -0.46
C ASP A 114 9.56 -8.96 0.59
N PHE A 115 9.23 -7.74 0.16
CA PHE A 115 8.69 -6.71 1.09
C PHE A 115 7.42 -7.19 1.77
N ARG A 116 6.48 -7.78 1.02
CA ARG A 116 5.25 -8.36 1.56
C ARG A 116 5.55 -9.46 2.57
N LYS A 117 6.40 -10.42 2.22
CA LYS A 117 6.79 -11.51 3.12
C LYS A 117 7.39 -10.99 4.42
N ARG A 118 8.32 -10.04 4.34
CA ARG A 118 9.03 -9.52 5.52
C ARG A 118 8.18 -8.58 6.37
N ALA A 119 7.33 -7.76 5.76
CA ALA A 119 6.37 -6.94 6.49
C ALA A 119 5.35 -7.83 7.22
N ALA A 120 4.81 -8.86 6.56
CA ALA A 120 3.93 -9.84 7.18
C ALA A 120 4.60 -10.55 8.37
N ALA A 121 5.83 -11.03 8.20
CA ALA A 121 6.58 -11.68 9.27
C ALA A 121 6.86 -10.73 10.45
N ARG A 122 7.21 -9.46 10.16
CA ARG A 122 7.45 -8.43 11.18
C ARG A 122 6.18 -8.09 11.97
N VAL A 123 5.02 -8.06 11.32
CA VAL A 123 3.75 -7.83 12.02
C VAL A 123 3.33 -9.07 12.80
N ALA A 124 3.44 -10.26 12.21
CA ALA A 124 3.08 -11.51 12.88
C ALA A 124 3.86 -11.73 14.18
N SER A 125 5.10 -11.24 14.28
CA SER A 125 5.90 -11.32 15.51
C SER A 125 5.39 -10.43 16.65
N GLU A 126 4.50 -9.47 16.37
CA GLU A 126 3.90 -8.54 17.35
C GLU A 126 2.44 -8.89 17.66
N LEU A 127 1.85 -9.83 16.92
CA LEU A 127 0.49 -10.29 17.13
C LEU A 127 0.45 -11.49 18.09
N PRO A 128 -0.64 -11.65 18.85
CA PRO A 128 -0.93 -12.90 19.54
C PRO A 128 -0.87 -14.10 18.60
N THR A 129 -0.39 -15.23 19.11
CA THR A 129 -0.14 -16.44 18.30
C THR A 129 -1.41 -17.14 17.80
N ARG A 130 -2.57 -16.83 18.40
CA ARG A 130 -3.89 -17.40 18.07
C ARG A 130 -4.99 -16.37 18.29
N GLY A 131 -6.14 -16.60 17.68
CA GLY A 131 -7.33 -15.78 17.90
C GLY A 131 -7.26 -14.39 17.28
N VAL A 132 -6.39 -14.18 16.29
CA VAL A 132 -6.23 -12.90 15.59
C VAL A 132 -6.07 -13.12 14.08
N SER A 133 -6.76 -12.31 13.29
CA SER A 133 -6.64 -12.21 11.84
C SER A 133 -6.59 -10.74 11.44
N VAL A 134 -5.71 -10.38 10.51
CA VAL A 134 -5.61 -9.02 9.97
C VAL A 134 -5.85 -9.08 8.48
N ALA A 135 -6.96 -8.51 8.03
CA ALA A 135 -7.27 -8.38 6.60
C ALA A 135 -6.93 -6.95 6.15
N VAL A 136 -6.20 -6.83 5.06
CA VAL A 136 -5.81 -5.56 4.47
C VAL A 136 -6.39 -5.50 3.07
N SER A 137 -7.05 -4.39 2.73
CA SER A 137 -7.66 -4.24 1.43
C SER A 137 -7.58 -2.81 0.91
N TRP A 138 -7.40 -2.69 -0.39
CA TRP A 138 -7.40 -1.43 -1.11
C TRP A 138 -8.11 -1.59 -2.45
N THR A 139 -8.99 -0.63 -2.75
CA THR A 139 -9.66 -0.50 -4.04
C THR A 139 -9.92 1.00 -4.27
N PRO A 140 -9.79 1.53 -5.50
CA PRO A 140 -10.06 2.94 -5.77
C PRO A 140 -11.55 3.28 -5.58
N PHE A 141 -12.43 2.30 -5.77
CA PHE A 141 -13.85 2.31 -5.39
C PHE A 141 -14.36 0.86 -5.32
N PRO A 142 -15.47 0.56 -4.62
CA PRO A 142 -16.02 -0.79 -4.54
C PRO A 142 -16.34 -1.40 -5.92
N GLY A 143 -15.82 -2.61 -6.18
CA GLY A 143 -16.03 -3.34 -7.43
C GLY A 143 -15.02 -3.04 -8.55
N SER A 144 -14.02 -2.18 -8.31
CA SER A 144 -12.94 -1.91 -9.27
C SER A 144 -12.19 -3.18 -9.69
N SER A 145 -11.81 -3.25 -10.97
CA SER A 145 -10.92 -4.27 -11.52
C SER A 145 -9.48 -4.15 -10.99
N VAL A 146 -9.08 -2.94 -10.60
CA VAL A 146 -7.79 -2.65 -9.95
C VAL A 146 -7.98 -2.74 -8.44
N ARG A 147 -7.26 -3.66 -7.79
CA ARG A 147 -7.38 -3.89 -6.34
C ARG A 147 -6.13 -4.52 -5.75
N ALA A 148 -5.99 -4.40 -4.42
CA ALA A 148 -5.01 -5.12 -3.64
C ALA A 148 -5.64 -5.66 -2.36
N ASN A 149 -5.26 -6.87 -1.96
CA ASN A 149 -5.64 -7.44 -0.69
C ASN A 149 -4.53 -8.34 -0.15
N ASP A 150 -4.52 -8.49 1.17
CA ASP A 150 -3.68 -9.43 1.88
C ASP A 150 -4.37 -9.85 3.19
N THR A 151 -4.02 -11.02 3.71
CA THR A 151 -4.55 -11.52 4.99
C THR A 151 -3.42 -12.15 5.79
N LEU A 152 -3.33 -11.77 7.07
CA LEU A 152 -2.38 -12.32 8.03
C LEU A 152 -3.12 -13.08 9.12
N GLY A 153 -2.64 -14.28 9.44
CA GLY A 153 -3.26 -15.15 10.45
C GLY A 153 -4.41 -16.02 9.89
N PRO A 154 -4.93 -16.93 10.70
CA PRO A 154 -6.01 -17.84 10.31
C PRO A 154 -7.32 -17.11 10.08
N GLU A 155 -8.27 -17.77 9.41
CA GLU A 155 -9.65 -17.30 9.33
C GLU A 155 -10.40 -17.67 10.61
N PRO A 156 -11.29 -16.80 11.15
CA PRO A 156 -12.08 -17.14 12.33
C PRO A 156 -12.95 -18.38 12.09
N PRO A 157 -13.05 -19.31 13.06
CA PRO A 157 -14.01 -20.40 13.00
C PRO A 157 -15.44 -19.87 12.82
N SER A 158 -16.27 -20.57 12.03
CA SER A 158 -17.65 -20.14 11.75
C SER A 158 -18.55 -20.10 12.99
N SER A 159 -18.19 -20.82 14.05
CA SER A 159 -18.90 -20.86 15.33
C SER A 159 -18.36 -19.86 16.37
N ALA A 160 -17.26 -19.16 16.08
CA ALA A 160 -16.63 -18.26 17.04
C ALA A 160 -17.32 -16.90 17.07
N THR A 161 -17.40 -16.31 18.26
CA THR A 161 -17.80 -14.90 18.37
C THR A 161 -16.61 -14.02 17.98
N VAL A 162 -16.78 -13.24 16.91
CA VAL A 162 -15.71 -12.41 16.36
C VAL A 162 -15.91 -10.95 16.76
N HIS A 163 -14.87 -10.35 17.33
CA HIS A 163 -14.78 -8.90 17.52
C HIS A 163 -13.90 -8.32 16.40
N SER A 164 -14.23 -7.11 15.94
CA SER A 164 -13.45 -6.49 14.87
C SER A 164 -13.26 -5.00 15.07
N ALA A 165 -12.05 -4.53 14.78
CA ALA A 165 -11.69 -3.13 14.71
C ALA A 165 -11.22 -2.80 13.29
N THR A 166 -11.55 -1.61 12.80
CA THR A 166 -11.16 -1.15 11.45
C THR A 166 -10.28 0.08 11.54
N LEU A 167 -9.21 0.09 10.77
CA LEU A 167 -8.27 1.21 10.68
C LEU A 167 -8.10 1.64 9.23
N ASP A 168 -8.21 2.95 9.00
CA ASP A 168 -7.91 3.56 7.70
C ASP A 168 -6.46 4.05 7.70
N VAL A 169 -5.68 3.50 6.79
CA VAL A 169 -4.26 3.83 6.61
C VAL A 169 -4.11 4.63 5.31
N PRO A 170 -3.33 5.73 5.30
CA PRO A 170 -3.03 6.43 4.04
C PRO A 170 -2.36 5.48 3.03
N SER A 171 -2.89 5.40 1.82
CA SER A 171 -2.31 4.57 0.76
C SER A 171 -1.01 5.16 0.19
N GLY A 172 -0.77 6.46 0.42
CA GLY A 172 0.27 7.23 -0.25
C GLY A 172 -0.10 7.62 -1.69
N PHE A 173 -1.29 7.25 -2.16
CA PHE A 173 -1.80 7.69 -3.46
C PHE A 173 -2.48 9.05 -3.31
N PRO A 174 -2.55 9.85 -4.39
CA PRO A 174 -3.29 11.11 -4.37
C PRO A 174 -4.74 10.89 -3.91
N ALA A 175 -5.16 11.61 -2.86
CA ALA A 175 -6.56 11.62 -2.44
C ALA A 175 -7.45 12.07 -3.61
N ALA A 176 -8.66 11.53 -3.74
CA ALA A 176 -9.49 11.77 -4.93
C ALA A 176 -10.97 12.08 -4.60
N ARG A 177 -11.41 11.90 -3.35
CA ARG A 177 -12.85 11.95 -3.01
C ARG A 177 -13.47 13.33 -3.20
N GLU A 178 -12.85 14.38 -2.68
CA GLU A 178 -13.41 15.74 -2.77
C GLU A 178 -13.51 16.19 -4.24
N ASP A 179 -12.44 16.01 -4.99
CA ASP A 179 -12.40 16.27 -6.43
C ASP A 179 -13.41 15.40 -7.21
N ALA A 180 -13.63 14.15 -6.77
CA ALA A 180 -14.62 13.26 -7.39
C ALA A 180 -16.05 13.74 -7.13
N ILE A 181 -16.33 14.29 -5.95
CA ILE A 181 -17.63 14.88 -5.63
C ILE A 181 -17.88 16.08 -6.54
N ALA A 182 -16.88 16.94 -6.74
CA ALA A 182 -16.99 18.05 -7.68
C ALA A 182 -17.18 17.57 -9.13
N ALA A 183 -16.40 16.58 -9.58
CA ALA A 183 -16.53 15.98 -10.91
C ALA A 183 -17.85 15.22 -11.12
N SER A 184 -18.59 14.91 -10.05
CA SER A 184 -19.85 14.17 -10.16
C SER A 184 -20.96 14.96 -10.86
N ASP A 185 -20.86 16.30 -10.87
CA ASP A 185 -21.76 17.18 -11.61
C ASP A 185 -21.63 16.97 -13.14
N ASP A 186 -20.46 16.51 -13.60
CA ASP A 186 -20.18 16.18 -15.00
C ASP A 186 -20.44 14.69 -15.33
N GLY A 187 -21.00 13.93 -14.40
CA GLY A 187 -21.44 12.54 -14.60
C GLY A 187 -20.40 11.47 -14.32
N PHE A 188 -20.79 10.20 -14.54
CA PHE A 188 -19.96 9.02 -14.20
C PHE A 188 -18.60 8.99 -14.90
N ASP A 189 -18.50 9.46 -16.15
CA ASP A 189 -17.23 9.43 -16.89
C ASP A 189 -16.22 10.43 -16.33
N ALA A 190 -16.67 11.56 -15.78
CA ALA A 190 -15.79 12.53 -15.15
C ALA A 190 -15.22 12.00 -13.83
N VAL A 191 -16.07 11.38 -12.99
CA VAL A 191 -15.66 10.69 -11.77
C VAL A 191 -14.67 9.57 -12.09
N ALA A 192 -15.01 8.71 -13.06
CA ALA A 192 -14.17 7.59 -13.45
C ALA A 192 -12.80 8.02 -13.99
N ARG A 193 -12.75 9.07 -14.82
CA ARG A 193 -11.50 9.63 -15.35
C ARG A 193 -10.60 10.11 -14.22
N LEU A 194 -11.12 10.93 -13.31
CA LEU A 194 -10.35 11.42 -12.17
C LEU A 194 -9.82 10.26 -11.31
N VAL A 195 -10.65 9.26 -11.04
CA VAL A 195 -10.24 8.10 -10.24
C VAL A 195 -9.17 7.27 -10.94
N ALA A 196 -9.27 7.09 -12.27
CA ALA A 196 -8.24 6.44 -13.08
C ALA A 196 -6.92 7.23 -13.01
N ASP A 197 -6.95 8.55 -13.22
CA ASP A 197 -5.78 9.42 -13.15
C ASP A 197 -5.06 9.30 -11.80
N ARG A 198 -5.83 9.38 -10.70
CA ARG A 198 -5.29 9.32 -9.32
C ARG A 198 -4.75 7.94 -8.98
N THR A 199 -5.39 6.88 -9.50
CA THR A 199 -4.93 5.50 -9.36
C THR A 199 -3.59 5.28 -10.08
N VAL A 200 -3.50 5.71 -11.34
CA VAL A 200 -2.27 5.57 -12.13
C VAL A 200 -1.15 6.43 -11.54
N ALA A 201 -1.43 7.67 -11.14
CA ALA A 201 -0.45 8.54 -10.48
C ALA A 201 0.06 7.96 -9.14
N GLY A 202 -0.75 7.21 -8.42
CA GLY A 202 -0.32 6.48 -7.23
C GLY A 202 0.56 5.27 -7.53
N LEU A 203 0.22 4.49 -8.56
CA LEU A 203 1.01 3.33 -8.98
C LEU A 203 2.34 3.74 -9.63
N PHE A 204 2.32 4.80 -10.42
CA PHE A 204 3.41 5.35 -11.21
C PHE A 204 3.55 6.85 -10.95
N PRO A 205 4.10 7.26 -9.79
CA PRO A 205 4.31 8.68 -9.52
C PRO A 205 5.23 9.28 -10.61
N PRO A 206 4.75 10.22 -11.43
CA PRO A 206 5.38 10.51 -12.73
C PRO A 206 6.82 11.01 -12.60
N THR A 207 7.10 11.81 -11.57
CA THR A 207 8.45 12.30 -11.28
C THR A 207 9.39 11.16 -10.85
N LEU A 208 8.96 10.29 -9.93
CA LEU A 208 9.78 9.17 -9.46
C LEU A 208 9.96 8.11 -10.55
N ALA A 209 8.93 7.86 -11.34
CA ALA A 209 8.98 6.95 -12.47
C ALA A 209 9.95 7.46 -13.54
N ARG A 210 9.97 8.76 -13.82
CA ARG A 210 10.92 9.35 -14.77
C ARG A 210 12.35 9.27 -14.27
N LEU A 211 12.57 9.51 -12.97
CA LEU A 211 13.87 9.33 -12.34
C LEU A 211 14.33 7.87 -12.43
N ALA A 212 13.43 6.91 -12.20
CA ALA A 212 13.74 5.49 -12.33
C ALA A 212 14.09 5.10 -13.78
N LEU A 213 13.34 5.56 -14.77
CA LEU A 213 13.62 5.28 -16.20
C LEU A 213 14.97 5.87 -16.66
N ARG A 214 15.39 7.00 -16.08
CA ARG A 214 16.70 7.64 -16.34
C ARG A 214 17.85 7.06 -15.54
N GLY A 215 17.54 6.26 -14.52
CA GLY A 215 18.54 5.65 -13.66
C GLY A 215 19.28 4.55 -14.40
N ASP A 216 20.32 4.05 -13.75
CA ASP A 216 21.06 2.91 -14.25
C ASP A 216 20.23 1.62 -14.14
N GLU A 217 20.59 0.63 -14.94
CA GLU A 217 20.10 -0.72 -14.76
C GLU A 217 20.52 -1.23 -13.37
N PRO A 218 19.68 -2.04 -12.70
CA PRO A 218 18.43 -2.65 -13.19
C PRO A 218 17.17 -1.81 -12.98
N VAL A 219 17.29 -0.61 -12.40
CA VAL A 219 16.12 0.19 -11.95
C VAL A 219 15.29 0.70 -13.13
N SER A 220 15.95 1.17 -14.19
CA SER A 220 15.31 1.63 -15.42
C SER A 220 14.52 0.52 -16.11
N THR A 221 15.15 -0.65 -16.31
CA THR A 221 14.49 -1.80 -16.94
C THR A 221 13.31 -2.32 -16.12
N LEU A 222 13.45 -2.43 -14.80
CA LEU A 222 12.33 -2.84 -13.94
C LEU A 222 11.15 -1.84 -14.01
N MET A 223 11.43 -0.54 -14.14
CA MET A 223 10.38 0.47 -14.32
C MET A 223 9.73 0.37 -15.70
N ALA A 224 10.51 0.20 -16.76
CA ALA A 224 10.01 0.02 -18.14
C ALA A 224 9.11 -1.22 -18.23
N HIS A 225 9.60 -2.37 -17.74
CA HIS A 225 8.83 -3.62 -17.67
C HIS A 225 7.51 -3.44 -16.90
N ARG A 226 7.53 -2.69 -15.79
CA ARG A 226 6.33 -2.42 -15.00
C ARG A 226 5.29 -1.60 -15.79
N TYR A 227 5.72 -0.61 -16.57
CA TYR A 227 4.81 0.13 -17.46
C TYR A 227 4.26 -0.76 -18.56
N GLU A 228 5.11 -1.51 -19.26
CA GLU A 228 4.68 -2.41 -20.33
C GLU A 228 3.66 -3.44 -19.83
N ARG A 229 3.90 -4.00 -18.63
CA ARG A 229 2.96 -4.91 -17.98
C ARG A 229 1.64 -4.22 -17.64
N ALA A 230 1.67 -2.98 -17.16
CA ALA A 230 0.45 -2.20 -16.94
C ALA A 230 -0.30 -1.93 -18.25
N GLY A 231 0.43 -1.56 -19.31
CA GLY A 231 -0.12 -1.33 -20.64
C GLY A 231 -0.80 -2.59 -21.19
N ALA A 232 -0.15 -3.74 -21.09
CA ALA A 232 -0.74 -5.01 -21.51
C ALA A 232 -2.02 -5.37 -20.73
N LEU A 233 -2.06 -5.12 -19.41
CA LEU A 233 -3.24 -5.42 -18.58
C LEU A 233 -4.39 -4.42 -18.79
N ALA A 234 -4.06 -3.16 -19.04
CA ALA A 234 -5.03 -2.10 -19.31
C ALA A 234 -5.45 -2.03 -20.80
N GLU A 235 -4.77 -2.77 -21.68
CA GLU A 235 -4.87 -2.65 -23.15
C GLU A 235 -4.49 -1.24 -23.65
N ALA A 236 -3.44 -0.66 -23.08
CA ALA A 236 -2.88 0.63 -23.46
C ALA A 236 -1.51 0.48 -24.15
N SER A 237 -1.24 1.33 -25.14
CA SER A 237 0.11 1.51 -25.68
C SER A 237 0.85 2.52 -24.82
N VAL A 238 1.98 2.11 -24.23
CA VAL A 238 2.81 2.98 -23.38
C VAL A 238 4.30 2.93 -23.75
N ALA A 239 4.70 1.97 -24.58
CA ALA A 239 6.10 1.75 -24.94
C ALA A 239 6.74 2.97 -25.62
N PRO A 240 6.07 3.68 -26.56
CA PRO A 240 6.65 4.87 -27.17
C PRO A 240 6.95 6.00 -26.16
N GLU A 241 6.06 6.22 -25.20
CA GLU A 241 6.16 7.26 -24.17
C GLU A 241 7.22 6.87 -23.14
N VAL A 242 7.26 5.59 -22.73
CA VAL A 242 8.27 5.05 -21.81
C VAL A 242 9.67 5.17 -22.42
N ALA A 243 9.85 4.83 -23.70
CA ALA A 243 11.12 4.96 -24.40
C ALA A 243 11.62 6.42 -24.51
N ARG A 244 10.70 7.39 -24.49
CA ARG A 244 11.02 8.84 -24.45
C ARG A 244 11.07 9.42 -23.03
N GLU A 245 10.89 8.58 -22.01
CA GLU A 245 10.81 8.98 -20.59
C GLU A 245 9.67 9.97 -20.30
N GLU A 246 8.61 9.94 -21.11
CA GLU A 246 7.43 10.79 -21.04
C GLU A 246 6.37 10.18 -20.11
N THR A 247 6.74 9.99 -18.84
CA THR A 247 5.90 9.28 -17.86
C THR A 247 4.52 9.88 -17.63
N ARG A 248 4.35 11.20 -17.84
CA ARG A 248 3.02 11.83 -17.77
C ARG A 248 2.13 11.41 -18.94
N ALA A 249 2.69 11.26 -20.14
CA ALA A 249 1.96 10.78 -21.31
C ALA A 249 1.60 9.30 -21.13
N ALA A 250 2.58 8.46 -20.77
CA ALA A 250 2.34 7.05 -20.46
C ALA A 250 1.25 6.86 -19.38
N ASN A 251 1.27 7.67 -18.32
CA ASN A 251 0.23 7.65 -17.29
C ASN A 251 -1.14 8.06 -17.82
N ALA A 252 -1.20 9.07 -18.69
CA ALA A 252 -2.45 9.51 -19.31
C ALA A 252 -3.04 8.42 -20.19
N ASP A 253 -2.21 7.69 -20.95
CA ASP A 253 -2.65 6.57 -21.79
C ASP A 253 -3.21 5.41 -20.95
N LEU A 254 -2.52 5.05 -19.85
CA LEU A 254 -3.04 4.06 -18.89
C LEU A 254 -4.36 4.49 -18.26
N ALA A 255 -4.48 5.75 -17.84
CA ALA A 255 -5.69 6.26 -17.21
C ALA A 255 -6.86 6.33 -18.21
N ALA A 256 -6.59 6.75 -19.44
CA ALA A 256 -7.56 6.76 -20.54
C ALA A 256 -8.08 5.35 -20.85
N ALA A 257 -7.22 4.33 -20.80
CA ALA A 257 -7.62 2.94 -21.01
C ALA A 257 -8.45 2.36 -19.85
N LEU A 258 -8.15 2.74 -18.60
CA LEU A 258 -8.92 2.31 -17.43
C LEU A 258 -10.28 3.01 -17.30
N ASN A 259 -10.40 4.25 -17.75
CA ASN A 259 -11.57 5.09 -17.55
C ASN A 259 -12.89 4.42 -18.03
N PRO A 260 -13.02 3.91 -19.28
CA PRO A 260 -14.26 3.26 -19.73
C PRO A 260 -14.68 2.07 -18.85
N ARG A 261 -13.71 1.29 -18.36
CA ARG A 261 -13.96 0.15 -17.47
C ARG A 261 -14.49 0.63 -16.12
N PHE A 262 -13.88 1.66 -15.55
CA PHE A 262 -14.32 2.25 -14.28
C PHE A 262 -15.71 2.88 -14.40
N ALA A 263 -15.96 3.65 -15.46
CA ALA A 263 -17.24 4.30 -15.68
C ALA A 263 -18.36 3.28 -15.89
N LYS A 264 -18.09 2.17 -16.60
CA LYS A 264 -19.04 1.05 -16.75
C LYS A 264 -19.39 0.42 -15.41
N THR A 265 -18.39 0.12 -14.57
CA THR A 265 -18.62 -0.46 -13.24
C THR A 265 -19.38 0.49 -12.33
N MET A 266 -19.05 1.79 -12.34
CA MET A 266 -19.77 2.78 -11.53
C MET A 266 -21.24 2.89 -11.93
N ARG A 267 -21.55 2.98 -13.24
CA ARG A 267 -22.93 3.00 -13.75
C ARG A 267 -23.72 1.75 -13.38
N ALA A 268 -23.07 0.59 -13.37
CA ALA A 268 -23.72 -0.67 -13.02
C ALA A 268 -24.01 -0.81 -11.52
N ARG A 269 -23.29 -0.07 -10.67
CA ARG A 269 -23.31 -0.25 -9.21
C ARG A 269 -24.05 0.86 -8.47
N TYR A 270 -24.04 2.08 -8.98
CA TYR A 270 -24.57 3.25 -8.29
C TYR A 270 -25.65 3.90 -9.13
N ASP A 271 -26.70 4.38 -8.46
CA ASP A 271 -27.81 5.08 -9.11
C ASP A 271 -27.42 6.48 -9.60
N THR A 272 -26.44 7.11 -8.95
CA THR A 272 -25.99 8.47 -9.29
C THR A 272 -24.46 8.60 -9.32
N PRO A 273 -23.91 9.52 -10.13
CA PRO A 273 -22.48 9.84 -10.12
C PRO A 273 -21.98 10.29 -8.74
N ARG A 274 -22.81 11.02 -7.99
CA ARG A 274 -22.47 11.49 -6.65
C ARG A 274 -22.29 10.34 -5.66
N ALA A 275 -23.17 9.34 -5.69
CA ALA A 275 -23.02 8.14 -4.87
C ALA A 275 -21.73 7.37 -5.21
N ALA A 276 -21.37 7.31 -6.50
CA ALA A 276 -20.09 6.72 -6.92
C ALA A 276 -18.88 7.51 -6.40
N ALA A 277 -18.93 8.85 -6.48
CA ALA A 277 -17.90 9.74 -5.97
C ALA A 277 -17.68 9.63 -4.45
N GLU A 278 -18.76 9.53 -3.68
CA GLU A 278 -18.70 9.32 -2.22
C GLU A 278 -18.02 7.97 -1.86
N ALA A 279 -18.19 6.96 -2.70
CA ALA A 279 -17.56 5.65 -2.54
C ALA A 279 -16.07 5.61 -2.93
N VAL A 280 -15.50 6.68 -3.50
CA VAL A 280 -14.08 6.72 -3.93
C VAL A 280 -13.12 6.65 -2.73
N SER A 281 -12.15 5.74 -2.79
CA SER A 281 -11.22 5.44 -1.69
C SER A 281 -9.75 5.33 -2.11
N VAL A 282 -9.34 5.93 -3.24
CA VAL A 282 -7.96 5.87 -3.77
C VAL A 282 -6.88 6.13 -2.70
N GLY A 283 -7.07 7.15 -1.87
CA GLY A 283 -6.12 7.57 -0.83
C GLY A 283 -6.08 6.72 0.45
N ARG A 284 -6.90 5.67 0.56
CA ARG A 284 -7.08 4.91 1.81
C ARG A 284 -6.98 3.40 1.61
N VAL A 285 -6.19 2.75 2.44
CA VAL A 285 -6.17 1.30 2.63
C VAL A 285 -6.95 0.98 3.91
N THR A 286 -7.84 0.01 3.84
CA THR A 286 -8.62 -0.44 5.00
C THR A 286 -7.96 -1.68 5.60
N VAL A 287 -7.64 -1.61 6.89
CA VAL A 287 -7.14 -2.72 7.69
C VAL A 287 -8.24 -3.13 8.67
N VAL A 288 -8.64 -4.40 8.63
CA VAL A 288 -9.62 -4.96 9.56
C VAL A 288 -8.92 -5.98 10.43
N VAL A 289 -8.85 -5.68 11.72
CA VAL A 289 -8.40 -6.62 12.75
C VAL A 289 -9.61 -7.40 13.22
N ARG A 290 -9.51 -8.72 13.24
CA ARG A 290 -10.51 -9.62 13.80
C ARG A 290 -9.89 -10.43 14.92
N THR A 291 -10.60 -10.56 16.02
CA THR A 291 -10.19 -11.37 17.16
C THR A 291 -11.32 -12.29 17.62
N TRP A 292 -10.95 -13.43 18.18
CA TRP A 292 -11.89 -14.41 18.70
C TRP A 292 -11.25 -15.27 19.79
N SER A 293 -12.08 -15.85 20.67
CA SER A 293 -11.62 -16.83 21.64
C SER A 293 -11.32 -18.18 20.93
N PRO A 294 -10.20 -18.86 21.28
CA PRO A 294 -9.80 -20.13 20.69
C PRO A 294 -10.82 -21.27 20.81
#